data_AF-A0AAW2ZSS4-F1
#
_entry.id   AF-A0AAW2ZSS4-F1
#
_cell.length_a   1.000
_cell.length_b   1.000
_cell.length_c   1.000
_cell.angle_alpha   90.00
_cell.angle_beta   90.00
_cell.angle_gamma   90.00
#
_symmetry.space_group_name_H-M   'P 1'
#
loop_
_entity.id
_entity.type
_entity.pdbx_description
1 polymer ?
#
loop_
_entity_poly.entity_id
_entity_poly.type
_entity_poly.pdbx_seq_one_letter_code
_entity_poly.pdbx_strand_id
1 'polypeptide(L)'
;MTQSKSAVDVEKELTQTIQTMEFHSVLVFSRSYSRPPTNDICLFIHTDLAPMGHSFNTQWPDSDGNKCVDHNATEDAKVYGVPLELPSPEIVGVDDSEKNMLVLNAKLAARLADALPSSCKCATFSEVAKWYLLYSSYLNGKSFQRLVQRITSRGPTIIVIKVKDSPRVLGAFCESDWLTVTQREKNAKRAAAASTRAVREGQKQHTATAPSNQNKAFFGNMNCFVFRAHADGIDNVSTEGEIYHSHSSSNSNFMYLLDTHPHEEKIGIGMGGQPGYFGWFIDRWLENGTSYGSRCTTFQSPRLSSTESWVVESVEVYAVKKDIVEQLLRTGNECASGVSCIDCNPDSKADQMLLELNGNHEFNRWDRTEC
;
A
#
# COMPACT_ATOMS: atom_id res chain seq x y z
N MET A 1 30.83 -37.73 -57.78
CA MET A 1 31.02 -36.29 -58.02
C MET A 1 30.07 -35.55 -57.09
N THR A 2 30.59 -35.13 -55.95
CA THR A 2 29.90 -34.37 -54.91
C THR A 2 29.94 -32.89 -55.31
N GLN A 3 28.80 -32.27 -55.57
CA GLN A 3 28.70 -30.81 -55.67
C GLN A 3 28.24 -30.26 -54.32
N SER A 4 29.12 -29.49 -53.69
CA SER A 4 28.86 -28.68 -52.52
C SER A 4 27.96 -27.49 -52.90
N LYS A 5 26.75 -27.42 -52.33
CA LYS A 5 25.97 -26.17 -52.30
C LYS A 5 26.56 -25.25 -51.22
N SER A 6 26.68 -23.97 -51.53
CA SER A 6 27.19 -22.95 -50.62
C SER A 6 26.15 -22.61 -49.55
N ALA A 7 26.60 -22.21 -48.36
CA ALA A 7 25.76 -21.86 -47.21
C ALA A 7 24.86 -20.62 -47.43
N VAL A 8 24.98 -19.92 -48.57
CA VAL A 8 24.16 -18.74 -48.90
C VAL A 8 22.86 -19.11 -49.61
N ASP A 9 22.76 -20.32 -50.19
CA ASP A 9 21.58 -20.74 -50.96
C ASP A 9 20.51 -21.45 -50.11
N VAL A 10 20.79 -21.80 -48.85
CA VAL A 10 19.80 -22.37 -47.92
C VAL A 10 19.08 -21.27 -47.13
N GLU A 11 19.70 -20.09 -46.98
CA GLU A 11 19.18 -18.97 -46.19
C GLU A 11 18.05 -18.20 -46.92
N LYS A 12 17.98 -18.33 -48.26
CA LYS A 12 16.91 -17.71 -49.06
C LYS A 12 15.62 -18.53 -49.16
N GLU A 13 15.65 -19.84 -48.90
CA GLU A 13 14.43 -20.69 -48.90
C GLU A 13 13.70 -20.70 -47.55
N LEU A 14 14.36 -20.31 -46.44
CA LEU A 14 13.73 -20.22 -45.12
C LEU A 14 13.10 -18.85 -44.81
N THR A 15 13.34 -17.83 -45.64
CA THR A 15 12.81 -16.47 -45.44
C THR A 15 11.47 -16.22 -46.17
N GLN A 16 10.93 -17.22 -46.90
CA GLN A 16 9.65 -17.09 -47.63
C GLN A 16 8.54 -18.01 -47.11
N THR A 17 8.57 -18.38 -45.82
CA THR A 17 7.46 -19.10 -45.17
C THR A 17 7.29 -18.70 -43.70
N ILE A 18 7.47 -17.41 -43.38
CA ILE A 18 7.06 -16.84 -42.08
C ILE A 18 6.41 -15.47 -42.32
N GLN A 19 5.27 -15.51 -42.99
CA GLN A 19 4.23 -14.48 -42.91
C GLN A 19 2.90 -15.20 -42.94
N THR A 20 2.58 -15.88 -41.85
CA THR A 20 1.21 -16.24 -41.45
C THR A 20 1.26 -16.99 -40.12
N MET A 21 0.44 -16.51 -39.18
CA MET A 21 0.02 -17.15 -37.94
C MET A 21 0.89 -16.97 -36.69
N GLU A 22 0.27 -16.18 -35.82
CA GLU A 22 0.26 -16.10 -34.35
C GLU A 22 0.70 -17.32 -33.52
N PHE A 23 0.93 -16.99 -32.24
CA PHE A 23 0.97 -17.81 -31.01
C PHE A 23 2.35 -18.17 -30.40
N HIS A 24 2.55 -17.51 -29.25
CA HIS A 24 3.08 -18.01 -27.98
C HIS A 24 4.60 -18.25 -27.77
N SER A 25 5.05 -17.68 -26.63
CA SER A 25 5.98 -18.30 -25.67
C SER A 25 7.36 -18.71 -26.19
N VAL A 26 8.38 -17.89 -25.91
CA VAL A 26 9.77 -18.33 -26.02
C VAL A 26 10.22 -18.92 -24.68
N LEU A 27 10.17 -20.25 -24.59
CA LEU A 27 10.89 -21.06 -23.63
C LEU A 27 12.32 -21.27 -24.19
N VAL A 28 13.33 -20.63 -23.61
CA VAL A 28 14.73 -20.91 -23.95
C VAL A 28 15.25 -22.03 -23.04
N PHE A 29 15.37 -23.24 -23.58
CA PHE A 29 16.20 -24.31 -23.00
C PHE A 29 17.64 -24.12 -23.50
N SER A 30 18.58 -23.77 -22.61
CA SER A 30 19.99 -24.02 -22.86
C SER A 30 20.40 -25.34 -22.18
N ARG A 31 20.93 -26.26 -22.98
CA ARG A 31 21.60 -27.49 -22.54
C ARG A 31 22.94 -27.12 -21.91
N SER A 32 23.15 -27.50 -20.65
CA SER A 32 24.49 -27.63 -20.06
C SER A 32 24.63 -29.02 -19.46
N TYR A 33 25.79 -29.63 -19.73
CA TYR A 33 26.15 -31.01 -19.40
C TYR A 33 26.04 -31.35 -17.90
N SER A 34 25.59 -32.56 -17.62
CA SER A 34 25.47 -33.16 -16.29
C SER A 34 26.72 -33.94 -15.88
N ARG A 35 27.28 -33.67 -14.68
CA ARG A 35 27.61 -34.68 -13.65
C ARG A 35 27.87 -34.03 -12.26
N PRO A 36 27.52 -34.66 -11.12
CA PRO A 36 27.50 -34.06 -9.77
C PRO A 36 28.62 -34.63 -8.84
N PRO A 37 28.61 -34.41 -7.51
CA PRO A 37 28.91 -33.15 -6.80
C PRO A 37 30.08 -33.34 -5.79
N THR A 38 30.76 -32.25 -5.42
CA THR A 38 31.51 -32.17 -4.15
C THR A 38 31.25 -30.82 -3.50
N ASN A 39 30.77 -30.88 -2.26
CA ASN A 39 30.60 -29.75 -1.36
C ASN A 39 31.95 -29.03 -1.19
N ASP A 40 31.96 -27.72 -1.37
CA ASP A 40 32.56 -26.76 -0.42
C ASP A 40 32.27 -25.32 -0.88
N ILE A 41 31.77 -24.54 0.06
CA ILE A 41 31.38 -23.14 -0.08
C ILE A 41 32.61 -22.28 0.21
N CYS A 42 32.92 -21.32 -0.67
CA CYS A 42 33.77 -20.18 -0.33
C CYS A 42 33.27 -18.92 -1.07
N LEU A 43 32.59 -18.04 -0.34
CA LEU A 43 32.14 -16.72 -0.80
C LEU A 43 33.28 -15.71 -0.61
N PHE A 44 33.78 -15.15 -1.72
CA PHE A 44 34.61 -13.94 -1.71
C PHE A 44 33.74 -12.74 -2.08
N ILE A 45 33.59 -11.79 -1.15
CA ILE A 45 32.98 -10.49 -1.39
C ILE A 45 34.11 -9.55 -1.83
N HIS A 46 34.10 -9.13 -3.09
CA HIS A 46 34.88 -7.98 -3.54
C HIS A 46 34.02 -6.72 -3.44
N THR A 47 34.35 -5.87 -2.48
CA THR A 47 34.05 -4.44 -2.51
C THR A 47 35.17 -3.72 -3.25
N ASP A 48 34.81 -2.72 -4.07
CA ASP A 48 35.39 -1.36 -4.11
C ASP A 48 35.03 -0.70 -5.45
N LEU A 49 34.20 0.35 -5.45
CA LEU A 49 34.50 1.78 -5.24
C LEU A 49 35.02 2.50 -6.50
N ALA A 50 34.40 3.66 -6.76
CA ALA A 50 34.63 4.55 -7.89
C ALA A 50 35.98 5.32 -7.79
N PRO A 51 36.51 5.87 -8.89
CA PRO A 51 37.91 6.25 -9.00
C PRO A 51 38.14 7.78 -8.88
N MET A 52 39.16 8.17 -8.13
CA MET A 52 39.98 9.39 -8.26
C MET A 52 41.23 9.09 -7.41
N GLY A 53 42.46 9.00 -7.90
CA GLY A 53 43.20 10.02 -8.63
C GLY A 53 44.39 10.47 -7.75
N HIS A 54 45.60 10.20 -8.23
CA HIS A 54 46.91 10.71 -7.79
C HIS A 54 47.76 9.89 -6.80
N SER A 55 48.73 9.22 -7.43
CA SER A 55 50.00 8.72 -6.91
C SER A 55 50.84 9.82 -6.25
N PHE A 56 51.55 9.50 -5.17
CA PHE A 56 53.00 9.75 -5.05
C PHE A 56 53.64 8.84 -4.00
N ASN A 57 54.80 8.28 -4.40
CA ASN A 57 55.81 7.58 -3.62
C ASN A 57 56.14 8.23 -2.27
N THR A 58 56.46 7.44 -1.23
CA THR A 58 57.85 7.07 -0.90
C THR A 58 57.95 6.09 0.28
N GLN A 59 59.04 5.32 0.20
CA GLN A 59 59.46 4.14 0.95
C GLN A 59 60.08 4.49 2.32
N TRP A 60 60.00 3.57 3.28
CA TRP A 60 60.82 3.56 4.50
C TRP A 60 61.47 2.17 4.72
N PRO A 61 62.68 2.11 5.32
CA PRO A 61 63.54 0.92 5.33
C PRO A 61 63.45 0.09 6.62
N ASP A 62 64.20 -1.00 6.58
CA ASP A 62 64.29 -2.17 7.47
C ASP A 62 64.45 -1.97 8.99
N SER A 63 64.19 -3.11 9.67
CA SER A 63 64.79 -3.60 10.93
C SER A 63 64.27 -3.03 12.24
N ASP A 64 63.57 -3.85 13.03
CA ASP A 64 64.20 -4.61 14.13
C ASP A 64 63.15 -5.34 14.96
N GLY A 65 63.49 -6.57 15.33
CA GLY A 65 62.63 -7.42 16.14
C GLY A 65 62.47 -6.89 17.56
N ASN A 66 61.26 -7.02 18.09
CA ASN A 66 61.09 -7.19 19.53
C ASN A 66 59.87 -8.07 19.83
N LYS A 67 60.13 -9.13 20.61
CA LYS A 67 59.14 -10.06 21.15
C LYS A 67 58.30 -9.35 22.20
N CYS A 68 56.97 -9.44 22.10
CA CYS A 68 56.06 -9.10 23.19
C CYS A 68 54.99 -10.20 23.34
N VAL A 69 55.22 -11.05 24.34
CA VAL A 69 54.29 -11.57 25.36
C VAL A 69 52.83 -11.85 24.93
N ASP A 70 52.50 -13.14 24.95
CA ASP A 70 51.14 -13.68 24.90
C ASP A 70 50.29 -13.15 26.06
N HIS A 71 49.20 -12.46 25.75
CA HIS A 71 48.06 -12.28 26.65
C HIS A 71 46.84 -12.93 26.00
N ASN A 72 46.42 -14.04 26.61
CA ASN A 72 45.11 -14.65 26.39
C ASN A 72 44.03 -13.60 26.67
N ALA A 73 43.48 -13.00 25.62
CA ALA A 73 42.23 -12.27 25.67
C ALA A 73 41.10 -13.25 25.31
N THR A 74 40.35 -13.64 26.32
CA THR A 74 39.07 -14.33 26.22
C THR A 74 38.18 -13.62 25.20
N GLU A 75 37.77 -14.34 24.15
CA GLU A 75 36.83 -13.85 23.15
C GLU A 75 35.47 -13.59 23.83
N ASP A 76 35.11 -12.32 23.95
CA ASP A 76 33.77 -11.91 24.30
C ASP A 76 32.80 -12.39 23.22
N ALA A 77 32.01 -13.40 23.56
CA ALA A 77 30.91 -13.89 22.74
C ALA A 77 29.97 -12.73 22.41
N LYS A 78 29.99 -12.27 21.16
CA LYS A 78 28.96 -11.40 20.59
C LYS A 78 27.62 -12.12 20.74
N VAL A 79 26.86 -11.70 21.75
CA VAL A 79 25.45 -12.01 21.91
C VAL A 79 24.76 -11.48 20.66
N TYR A 80 24.43 -12.38 19.73
CA TYR A 80 23.48 -12.07 18.66
C TYR A 80 22.14 -11.80 19.34
N GLY A 81 21.79 -10.52 19.48
CA GLY A 81 20.50 -10.11 19.99
C GLY A 81 19.40 -10.78 19.18
N VAL A 82 18.50 -11.48 19.85
CA VAL A 82 17.24 -11.95 19.28
C VAL A 82 16.57 -10.73 18.63
N PRO A 83 16.16 -10.77 17.35
CA PRO A 83 15.44 -9.66 16.73
C PRO A 83 14.25 -9.29 17.61
N LEU A 84 14.10 -8.02 17.97
CA LEU A 84 12.90 -7.55 18.67
C LEU A 84 11.69 -7.91 17.81
N GLU A 85 10.86 -8.85 18.28
CA GLU A 85 9.59 -9.13 17.63
C GLU A 85 8.70 -7.88 17.78
N LEU A 86 8.43 -7.21 16.65
CA LEU A 86 7.54 -6.07 16.61
C LEU A 86 6.13 -6.52 17.08
N PRO A 87 5.46 -5.76 17.97
CA PRO A 87 4.13 -6.12 18.42
C PRO A 87 3.15 -6.07 17.25
N SER A 88 2.53 -7.21 16.96
CA SER A 88 1.52 -7.31 15.91
C SER A 88 0.18 -6.73 16.38
N PRO A 89 -0.52 -5.94 15.55
CA PRO A 89 -1.84 -5.45 15.91
C PRO A 89 -2.85 -6.60 16.00
N GLU A 90 -3.75 -6.52 16.97
CA GLU A 90 -4.87 -7.44 17.10
C GLU A 90 -5.91 -7.13 16.01
N ILE A 91 -6.27 -8.14 15.20
CA ILE A 91 -7.33 -8.01 14.20
C ILE A 91 -8.69 -8.24 14.87
N VAL A 92 -9.57 -7.25 14.77
CA VAL A 92 -10.93 -7.23 15.32
C VAL A 92 -11.97 -7.03 14.20
N GLY A 93 -13.26 -7.22 14.52
CA GLY A 93 -14.35 -7.11 13.54
C GLY A 93 -14.53 -8.33 12.64
N VAL A 94 -13.95 -9.46 13.06
CA VAL A 94 -14.01 -10.78 12.41
C VAL A 94 -14.02 -11.85 13.50
N ASP A 95 -14.76 -12.93 13.28
CA ASP A 95 -14.84 -14.04 14.23
C ASP A 95 -13.52 -14.83 14.26
N ASP A 96 -13.16 -15.37 15.42
CA ASP A 96 -11.88 -16.09 15.59
C ASP A 96 -11.75 -17.29 14.66
N SER A 97 -12.86 -17.97 14.32
CA SER A 97 -12.89 -19.08 13.38
C SER A 97 -12.63 -18.67 11.93
N GLU A 98 -12.80 -17.39 11.59
CA GLU A 98 -12.61 -16.85 10.24
C GLU A 98 -11.25 -16.17 10.06
N LYS A 99 -10.54 -15.86 11.15
CA LYS A 99 -9.21 -15.22 11.11
C LYS A 99 -8.16 -16.03 10.34
N ASN A 100 -8.32 -17.35 10.28
CA ASN A 100 -7.44 -18.24 9.50
C ASN A 100 -7.60 -18.08 7.97
N MET A 101 -8.67 -17.44 7.50
CA MET A 101 -8.89 -17.14 6.08
C MET A 101 -8.21 -15.84 5.63
N LEU A 102 -7.62 -15.08 6.57
CA LEU A 102 -7.00 -13.80 6.28
C LEU A 102 -5.58 -13.97 5.71
N VAL A 103 -5.29 -13.20 4.68
CA VAL A 103 -4.00 -13.08 4.00
C VAL A 103 -3.01 -12.29 4.86
N LEU A 104 -3.51 -11.29 5.60
CA LEU A 104 -2.68 -10.49 6.50
C LEU A 104 -2.23 -11.31 7.72
N ASN A 105 -1.00 -11.82 7.67
CA ASN A 105 -0.38 -12.51 8.80
C ASN A 105 0.20 -11.54 9.84
N ALA A 106 0.47 -12.05 11.04
CA ALA A 106 0.95 -11.25 12.17
C ALA A 106 2.30 -10.54 11.90
N LYS A 107 3.23 -11.18 11.18
CA LYS A 107 4.55 -10.61 10.86
C LYS A 107 4.42 -9.41 9.91
N LEU A 108 3.63 -9.56 8.85
CA LEU A 108 3.35 -8.47 7.92
C LEU A 108 2.57 -7.35 8.60
N ALA A 109 1.58 -7.67 9.44
CA ALA A 109 0.81 -6.69 10.19
C ALA A 109 1.69 -5.86 11.14
N ALA A 110 2.60 -6.51 11.88
CA ALA A 110 3.54 -5.82 12.77
C ALA A 110 4.46 -4.87 11.99
N ARG A 111 4.97 -5.33 10.85
CA ARG A 111 5.84 -4.52 9.99
C ARG A 111 5.09 -3.32 9.39
N LEU A 112 3.86 -3.52 8.93
CA LEU A 112 3.02 -2.44 8.42
C LEU A 112 2.66 -1.44 9.52
N ALA A 113 2.40 -1.91 10.75
CA ALA A 113 2.14 -1.05 11.91
C ALA A 113 3.33 -0.15 12.26
N ASP A 114 4.56 -0.66 12.17
CA ASP A 114 5.76 0.15 12.38
C ASP A 114 5.95 1.24 11.30
N ALA A 115 5.52 0.97 10.07
CA ALA A 115 5.59 1.92 8.96
C ALA A 115 4.47 2.97 8.95
N LEU A 116 3.46 2.86 9.81
CA LEU A 116 2.36 3.82 9.87
C LEU A 116 2.86 5.22 10.31
N PRO A 117 2.26 6.31 9.81
CA PRO A 117 2.52 7.65 10.32
C PRO A 117 2.17 7.79 11.81
N SER A 118 2.78 8.75 12.50
CA SER A 118 2.52 9.01 13.92
C SER A 118 1.06 9.32 14.22
N SER A 119 0.29 9.87 13.27
CA SER A 119 -1.16 10.09 13.37
C SER A 119 -1.97 8.80 13.57
N CYS A 120 -1.40 7.66 13.20
CA CYS A 120 -2.02 6.34 13.29
C CYS A 120 -1.38 5.42 14.35
N LYS A 121 -0.24 5.81 14.94
CA LYS A 121 0.42 5.02 15.98
C LYS A 121 -0.26 5.20 17.33
N CYS A 122 -0.33 4.14 18.13
CA CYS A 122 -0.81 4.21 19.50
C CYS A 122 0.21 4.98 20.35
N ALA A 123 -0.22 6.05 21.03
CA ALA A 123 0.65 6.91 21.83
C ALA A 123 1.13 6.25 23.15
N THR A 124 0.49 5.15 23.55
CA THR A 124 0.71 4.47 24.82
C THR A 124 1.42 3.14 24.61
N PHE A 125 2.62 3.00 25.19
CA PHE A 125 3.47 1.80 25.09
C PHE A 125 2.87 0.50 25.66
N SER A 126 1.71 0.56 26.32
CA SER A 126 1.11 -0.58 27.04
C SER A 126 -0.10 -1.22 26.33
N GLU A 127 -0.65 -0.59 25.29
CA GLU A 127 -1.83 -1.13 24.59
C GLU A 127 -1.42 -1.73 23.24
N VAL A 128 -1.79 -2.98 23.01
CA VAL A 128 -1.69 -3.62 21.69
C VAL A 128 -2.60 -2.86 20.72
N ALA A 129 -2.03 -2.40 19.60
CA ALA A 129 -2.81 -1.73 18.56
C ALA A 129 -3.90 -2.67 18.04
N LYS A 130 -5.10 -2.15 17.78
CA LYS A 130 -6.21 -2.93 17.21
C LYS A 130 -6.50 -2.44 15.80
N TRP A 131 -6.65 -3.37 14.85
CA TRP A 131 -7.08 -3.07 13.48
C TRP A 131 -8.42 -3.72 13.19
N TYR A 132 -9.35 -2.97 12.64
CA TYR A 132 -10.70 -3.47 12.36
C TYR A 132 -10.81 -3.94 10.90
N LEU A 133 -11.21 -5.19 10.66
CA LEU A 133 -11.47 -5.70 9.31
C LEU A 133 -12.73 -5.04 8.73
N LEU A 134 -12.53 -4.13 7.78
CA LEU A 134 -13.62 -3.45 7.08
C LEU A 134 -14.22 -4.35 6.01
N TYR A 135 -13.40 -5.03 5.22
CA TYR A 135 -13.87 -5.83 4.10
C TYR A 135 -12.92 -7.01 3.86
N SER A 136 -13.49 -8.17 3.54
CA SER A 136 -12.77 -9.29 2.96
C SER A 136 -13.60 -9.85 1.81
N SER A 137 -13.00 -10.03 0.63
CA SER A 137 -13.71 -10.64 -0.50
C SER A 137 -14.08 -12.10 -0.25
N TYR A 138 -13.39 -12.80 0.66
CA TYR A 138 -13.76 -14.14 1.09
C TYR A 138 -15.00 -14.13 1.98
N LEU A 139 -15.02 -13.24 2.98
CA LEU A 139 -16.10 -13.19 3.98
C LEU A 139 -17.33 -12.40 3.51
N ASN A 140 -17.15 -11.46 2.58
CA ASN A 140 -18.19 -10.52 2.16
C ASN A 140 -18.57 -10.66 0.68
N GLY A 141 -17.95 -11.61 -0.02
CA GLY A 141 -18.12 -11.84 -1.47
C GLY A 141 -17.39 -10.82 -2.33
N LYS A 142 -17.22 -11.13 -3.62
CA LYS A 142 -16.57 -10.23 -4.61
C LYS A 142 -17.56 -9.18 -5.14
N SER A 143 -17.85 -8.16 -4.33
CA SER A 143 -18.71 -7.04 -4.72
C SER A 143 -18.00 -5.71 -4.51
N PHE A 144 -17.64 -5.03 -5.60
CA PHE A 144 -16.98 -3.73 -5.54
C PHE A 144 -17.86 -2.66 -4.89
N GLN A 145 -19.18 -2.70 -5.12
CA GLN A 145 -20.13 -1.83 -4.43
C GLN A 145 -20.09 -2.07 -2.91
N ARG A 146 -20.02 -3.33 -2.47
CA ARG A 146 -19.90 -3.68 -1.05
C ARG A 146 -18.57 -3.22 -0.46
N LEU A 147 -17.47 -3.39 -1.20
CA LEU A 147 -16.15 -2.86 -0.82
C LEU A 147 -16.23 -1.36 -0.59
N VAL A 148 -16.68 -0.59 -1.59
CA VAL A 148 -16.77 0.88 -1.52
C VAL A 148 -17.62 1.32 -0.33
N GLN A 149 -18.80 0.72 -0.13
CA GLN A 149 -19.67 1.03 1.01
C GLN A 149 -19.00 0.81 2.37
N ARG A 150 -18.12 -0.20 2.49
CA ARG A 150 -17.48 -0.54 3.76
C ARG A 150 -16.23 0.28 4.05
N ILE A 151 -15.55 0.82 3.04
CA ILE A 151 -14.28 1.55 3.20
C ILE A 151 -14.43 3.07 3.17
N THR A 152 -15.53 3.58 2.61
CA THR A 152 -15.81 5.03 2.58
C THR A 152 -16.04 5.56 3.99
N SER A 153 -15.46 6.72 4.29
CA SER A 153 -15.57 7.40 5.60
C SER A 153 -15.07 6.56 6.79
N ARG A 154 -14.00 5.78 6.58
CA ARG A 154 -13.36 4.94 7.61
C ARG A 154 -11.96 5.40 8.01
N GLY A 155 -11.57 6.62 7.64
CA GLY A 155 -10.26 7.18 7.95
C GLY A 155 -9.11 6.43 7.29
N PRO A 156 -7.92 6.44 7.91
CA PRO A 156 -6.76 5.71 7.41
C PRO A 156 -7.00 4.20 7.32
N THR A 157 -6.70 3.61 6.16
CA THR A 157 -6.89 2.18 5.90
C THR A 157 -5.66 1.50 5.30
N ILE A 158 -5.51 0.21 5.55
CA ILE A 158 -4.61 -0.68 4.81
C ILE A 158 -5.43 -1.58 3.89
N ILE A 159 -5.04 -1.65 2.62
CA ILE A 159 -5.57 -2.62 1.66
C ILE A 159 -4.51 -3.70 1.42
N VAL A 160 -4.91 -4.96 1.50
CA VAL A 160 -4.11 -6.15 1.25
C VAL A 160 -4.73 -6.93 0.10
N ILE A 161 -3.92 -7.35 -0.86
CA ILE A 161 -4.36 -8.02 -2.08
C ILE A 161 -3.51 -9.28 -2.27
N LYS A 162 -4.15 -10.44 -2.26
CA LYS A 162 -3.51 -11.70 -2.64
C LYS A 162 -3.61 -11.88 -4.14
N VAL A 163 -2.46 -12.11 -4.78
CA VAL A 163 -2.41 -12.46 -6.20
C VAL A 163 -2.63 -13.96 -6.35
N LYS A 164 -3.55 -14.34 -7.23
CA LYS A 164 -3.86 -15.74 -7.51
C LYS A 164 -2.67 -16.47 -8.12
N ASP A 165 -2.48 -17.73 -7.73
CA ASP A 165 -1.44 -18.63 -8.23
C ASP A 165 -0.02 -18.04 -8.09
N SER A 166 0.17 -17.18 -7.08
CA SER A 166 1.41 -16.46 -6.82
C SER A 166 1.61 -16.32 -5.31
N PRO A 167 2.84 -16.48 -4.78
CA PRO A 167 3.10 -16.21 -3.38
C PRO A 167 3.01 -14.72 -3.06
N ARG A 168 2.89 -13.82 -4.05
CA ARG A 168 2.90 -12.38 -3.81
C ARG A 168 1.62 -11.87 -3.16
N VAL A 169 1.81 -11.04 -2.14
CA VAL A 169 0.79 -10.17 -1.54
C VAL A 169 1.19 -8.74 -1.83
N LEU A 170 0.26 -7.94 -2.31
CA LEU A 170 0.45 -6.54 -2.64
C LEU A 170 -0.46 -5.71 -1.74
N GLY A 171 -0.20 -4.41 -1.64
CA GLY A 171 -1.16 -3.55 -0.98
C GLY A 171 -0.71 -2.12 -0.84
N ALA A 172 -1.44 -1.39 -0.02
CA ALA A 172 -1.11 -0.02 0.31
C ALA A 172 -1.70 0.41 1.65
N PHE A 173 -1.05 1.40 2.23
CA PHE A 173 -1.63 2.25 3.26
C PHE A 173 -2.15 3.55 2.64
N CYS A 174 -3.33 3.95 3.08
CA CYS A 174 -4.04 5.13 2.62
C CYS A 174 -4.39 5.99 3.84
N GLU A 175 -3.78 7.17 3.94
CA GLU A 175 -3.98 8.06 5.10
C GLU A 175 -5.37 8.74 5.09
N SER A 176 -5.91 9.03 3.90
CA SER A 176 -7.16 9.78 3.75
C SER A 176 -8.37 8.86 3.56
N ASP A 177 -9.57 9.38 3.82
CA ASP A 177 -10.82 8.69 3.51
C ASP A 177 -10.94 8.33 2.02
N TRP A 178 -11.47 7.14 1.74
CA TRP A 178 -11.93 6.78 0.41
C TRP A 178 -13.20 7.57 0.06
N LEU A 179 -13.15 8.32 -1.05
CA LEU A 179 -14.26 9.16 -1.51
C LEU A 179 -14.78 8.69 -2.87
N THR A 180 -16.08 8.43 -2.95
CA THR A 180 -16.80 8.22 -4.22
C THR A 180 -16.70 9.45 -5.12
N VAL A 181 -16.95 9.26 -6.42
CA VAL A 181 -16.99 10.36 -7.41
C VAL A 181 -17.97 11.44 -6.95
N THR A 182 -19.18 11.04 -6.55
CA THR A 182 -20.21 11.98 -6.08
C THR A 182 -19.77 12.75 -4.82
N GLN A 183 -19.11 12.09 -3.85
CA GLN A 183 -18.60 12.78 -2.66
C GLN A 183 -17.52 13.79 -3.03
N ARG A 184 -16.58 13.44 -3.92
CA ARG A 184 -15.54 14.37 -4.37
C ARG A 184 -16.12 15.57 -5.09
N GLU A 185 -17.10 15.38 -5.97
CA GLU A 185 -17.79 16.48 -6.63
C GLU A 185 -18.54 17.40 -5.64
N LYS A 186 -19.24 16.82 -4.66
CA LYS A 186 -19.91 17.59 -3.60
C LYS A 186 -18.90 18.37 -2.77
N ASN A 187 -17.76 17.77 -2.40
CA ASN A 187 -16.70 18.41 -1.63
C ASN A 187 -16.06 19.56 -2.44
N ALA A 188 -15.81 19.37 -3.73
CA ALA A 188 -15.29 20.41 -4.62
C ALA A 188 -16.25 21.60 -4.75
N LYS A 189 -17.57 21.34 -4.92
CA LYS A 189 -18.60 22.38 -4.96
C LYS A 189 -18.67 23.17 -3.65
N ARG A 190 -18.61 22.47 -2.50
CA ARG A 190 -18.60 23.10 -1.17
C ARG A 190 -17.35 23.96 -0.96
N ALA A 191 -16.17 23.46 -1.34
CA ALA A 191 -14.91 24.21 -1.25
C ALA A 191 -14.92 25.46 -2.14
N ALA A 192 -15.44 25.36 -3.37
CA ALA A 192 -15.59 26.50 -4.25
C ALA A 192 -16.53 27.57 -3.66
N ALA A 193 -17.69 27.16 -3.13
CA ALA A 193 -18.64 28.06 -2.50
C ALA A 193 -18.05 28.75 -1.24
N ALA A 194 -17.33 27.99 -0.40
CA ALA A 194 -16.64 28.53 0.77
C ALA A 194 -15.55 29.55 0.37
N SER A 195 -14.76 29.25 -0.66
CA SER A 195 -13.76 30.17 -1.20
C SER A 195 -14.39 31.45 -1.73
N THR A 196 -15.53 31.38 -2.43
CA THR A 196 -16.25 32.58 -2.89
C THR A 196 -16.76 33.43 -1.72
N ARG A 197 -17.24 32.81 -0.63
CA ARG A 197 -17.68 33.52 0.58
C ARG A 197 -16.52 34.20 1.30
N ALA A 198 -15.40 33.49 1.50
CA ALA A 198 -14.20 34.05 2.13
C ALA A 198 -13.68 35.29 1.38
N VAL A 199 -13.71 35.27 0.04
CA VAL A 199 -13.34 36.44 -0.78
C VAL A 199 -14.29 37.61 -0.56
N ARG A 200 -15.60 37.36 -0.50
CA ARG A 200 -16.61 38.41 -0.24
C ARG A 200 -16.47 39.01 1.16
N GLU A 201 -16.08 38.20 2.14
CA GLU A 201 -15.91 38.60 3.54
C GLU A 201 -14.52 39.19 3.84
N GLY A 202 -13.64 39.32 2.84
CA GLY A 202 -12.29 39.85 3.02
C GLY A 202 -11.39 38.95 3.87
N GLN A 203 -11.74 37.68 4.04
CA GLN A 203 -10.94 36.72 4.81
C GLN A 203 -9.76 36.22 3.98
N LYS A 204 -8.62 35.99 4.64
CA LYS A 204 -7.45 35.36 4.01
C LYS A 204 -7.83 33.96 3.51
N GLN A 205 -7.62 33.73 2.23
CA GLN A 205 -7.81 32.41 1.62
C GLN A 205 -6.84 31.40 2.24
N HIS A 206 -7.37 30.43 2.98
CA HIS A 206 -6.69 29.15 3.22
C HIS A 206 -7.22 28.15 2.20
N THR A 207 -6.70 28.19 0.97
CA THR A 207 -7.11 27.23 -0.07
C THR A 207 -6.33 25.94 0.10
N ALA A 208 -6.99 24.90 0.63
CA ALA A 208 -6.57 23.51 0.44
C ALA A 208 -6.84 23.12 -1.03
N THR A 209 -6.09 23.71 -1.94
CA THR A 209 -6.14 23.38 -3.37
C THR A 209 -5.39 22.07 -3.58
N ALA A 210 -5.92 21.17 -4.40
CA ALA A 210 -5.19 19.97 -4.81
C ALA A 210 -3.81 20.37 -5.38
N PRO A 211 -2.75 19.58 -5.15
CA PRO A 211 -1.43 19.85 -5.71
C PRO A 211 -1.52 20.03 -7.23
N SER A 212 -0.79 21.00 -7.79
CA SER A 212 -0.84 21.29 -9.24
C SER A 212 -0.42 20.12 -10.12
N ASN A 213 0.38 19.19 -9.57
CA ASN A 213 0.82 17.96 -10.21
C ASN A 213 -0.04 16.73 -9.85
N GLN A 214 -1.27 16.92 -9.35
CA GLN A 214 -2.25 15.87 -9.09
C GLN A 214 -3.28 15.80 -10.22
N ASN A 215 -3.43 14.62 -10.81
CA ASN A 215 -4.52 14.34 -11.75
C ASN A 215 -5.86 14.32 -11.00
N LYS A 216 -6.91 14.91 -11.58
CA LYS A 216 -8.25 15.04 -10.97
C LYS A 216 -8.89 13.71 -10.54
N ALA A 217 -8.52 12.60 -11.17
CA ALA A 217 -9.02 11.29 -10.80
C ALA A 217 -8.43 10.78 -9.47
N PHE A 218 -7.28 11.31 -9.05
CA PHE A 218 -6.56 10.93 -7.84
C PHE A 218 -6.81 11.90 -6.69
N PHE A 219 -6.57 11.41 -5.48
CA PHE A 219 -6.65 12.17 -4.23
C PHE A 219 -5.71 11.54 -3.18
N GLY A 220 -5.83 11.94 -1.92
CA GLY A 220 -4.95 11.50 -0.84
C GLY A 220 -3.73 12.40 -0.66
N ASN A 221 -2.76 11.95 0.12
CA ASN A 221 -1.59 12.75 0.52
C ASN A 221 -0.30 11.93 0.56
N MET A 222 0.83 12.60 0.85
CA MET A 222 2.17 12.00 0.80
C MET A 222 2.43 10.90 1.84
N ASN A 223 1.60 10.77 2.87
CA ASN A 223 1.78 9.76 3.91
C ASN A 223 1.38 8.35 3.44
N CYS A 224 0.69 8.25 2.30
CA CYS A 224 0.39 6.98 1.68
C CYS A 224 1.67 6.24 1.28
N PHE A 225 1.63 4.91 1.33
CA PHE A 225 2.71 4.04 0.85
C PHE A 225 2.13 2.78 0.22
N VAL A 226 2.89 2.14 -0.67
CA VAL A 226 2.57 0.82 -1.23
C VAL A 226 3.52 -0.22 -0.69
N PHE A 227 3.10 -1.49 -0.69
CA PHE A 227 3.96 -2.57 -0.26
C PHE A 227 3.79 -3.82 -1.11
N ARG A 228 4.80 -4.69 -1.04
CA ARG A 228 4.71 -6.07 -1.50
C ARG A 228 5.34 -7.01 -0.49
N ALA A 229 4.79 -8.19 -0.33
CA ALA A 229 5.25 -9.25 0.57
C ALA A 229 5.01 -10.62 -0.06
N HIS A 230 5.41 -11.68 0.64
CA HIS A 230 5.12 -13.06 0.26
C HIS A 230 4.18 -13.68 1.31
N ALA A 231 3.16 -14.40 0.84
CA ALA A 231 2.21 -15.13 1.66
C ALA A 231 2.86 -16.35 2.33
N ASP A 232 3.81 -16.98 1.64
CA ASP A 232 4.40 -18.24 2.06
C ASP A 232 5.74 -17.99 2.75
N GLY A 233 5.85 -18.45 4.00
CA GLY A 233 7.02 -18.31 4.87
C GLY A 233 8.28 -19.08 4.44
N ILE A 234 8.37 -19.49 3.17
CA ILE A 234 9.40 -20.41 2.68
C ILE A 234 10.79 -19.74 2.66
N ASP A 235 10.84 -18.42 2.50
CA ASP A 235 12.09 -17.66 2.46
C ASP A 235 12.13 -16.62 3.60
N ASN A 236 12.82 -16.96 4.69
CA ASN A 236 12.95 -16.11 5.90
C ASN A 236 13.48 -14.68 5.62
N VAL A 237 14.06 -14.42 4.44
CA VAL A 237 14.64 -13.11 4.05
C VAL A 237 13.68 -12.24 3.22
N SER A 238 12.70 -12.84 2.51
CA SER A 238 11.73 -12.11 1.65
C SER A 238 10.31 -12.03 2.25
N THR A 239 10.13 -12.56 3.46
CA THR A 239 8.85 -12.60 4.19
C THR A 239 8.52 -11.29 4.93
N GLU A 240 9.48 -10.37 5.08
CA GLU A 240 9.26 -9.13 5.83
C GLU A 240 8.50 -8.06 5.03
N GLY A 241 8.41 -8.27 3.71
CA GLY A 241 7.81 -7.34 2.77
C GLY A 241 8.64 -6.07 2.56
N GLU A 242 8.42 -5.39 1.45
CA GLU A 242 9.04 -4.11 1.11
C GLU A 242 7.95 -3.03 1.11
N ILE A 243 8.25 -1.87 1.70
CA ILE A 243 7.37 -0.70 1.77
C ILE A 243 8.03 0.44 0.99
N TYR A 244 7.23 1.10 0.18
CA TYR A 244 7.64 2.21 -0.67
C TYR A 244 6.77 3.42 -0.37
N HIS A 245 7.38 4.42 0.28
CA HIS A 245 6.73 5.69 0.59
C HIS A 245 6.65 6.59 -0.64
N SER A 246 5.76 7.57 -0.60
CA SER A 246 5.67 8.52 -1.70
C SER A 246 6.90 9.43 -1.76
N HIS A 247 7.29 9.79 -2.98
CA HIS A 247 8.37 10.74 -3.23
C HIS A 247 7.79 11.97 -3.92
N SER A 248 8.06 13.15 -3.35
CA SER A 248 7.43 14.42 -3.74
C SER A 248 7.82 14.94 -5.14
N SER A 249 8.77 14.32 -5.82
CA SER A 249 9.40 14.90 -7.02
C SER A 249 8.66 14.68 -8.33
N SER A 250 7.74 13.71 -8.43
CA SER A 250 7.14 13.34 -9.73
C SER A 250 5.69 13.79 -9.90
N ASN A 251 4.80 13.36 -9.00
CA ASN A 251 3.38 13.72 -9.02
C ASN A 251 2.76 13.46 -7.64
N SER A 252 1.54 13.94 -7.45
CA SER A 252 0.78 13.76 -6.21
C SER A 252 -0.39 12.78 -6.37
N ASN A 253 -0.26 11.78 -7.25
CA ASN A 253 -1.33 10.82 -7.57
C ASN A 253 -1.36 9.65 -6.58
N PHE A 254 -1.77 9.87 -5.32
CA PHE A 254 -1.60 8.86 -4.27
C PHE A 254 -2.68 7.76 -4.30
N MET A 255 -3.95 8.13 -4.21
CA MET A 255 -5.09 7.23 -4.11
C MET A 255 -6.01 7.39 -5.32
N TYR A 256 -6.56 6.29 -5.81
CA TYR A 256 -7.50 6.26 -6.92
C TYR A 256 -8.73 5.45 -6.56
N LEU A 257 -9.91 6.03 -6.74
CA LEU A 257 -11.19 5.34 -6.63
C LEU A 257 -12.21 5.98 -7.57
N LEU A 258 -12.74 5.19 -8.50
CA LEU A 258 -13.92 5.53 -9.28
C LEU A 258 -14.96 4.44 -9.08
N ASP A 259 -16.06 4.77 -8.40
CA ASP A 259 -17.24 3.92 -8.23
C ASP A 259 -18.20 4.00 -9.42
N THR A 260 -18.12 5.07 -10.20
CA THR A 260 -18.87 5.29 -11.43
C THR A 260 -18.01 6.04 -12.45
N HIS A 261 -18.11 5.68 -13.72
CA HIS A 261 -17.42 6.36 -14.82
C HIS A 261 -18.08 5.99 -16.17
N PRO A 262 -18.12 6.89 -17.18
CA PRO A 262 -18.65 6.56 -18.52
C PRO A 262 -17.91 5.42 -19.25
N HIS A 263 -16.67 5.16 -18.84
CA HIS A 263 -15.83 4.09 -19.36
C HIS A 263 -15.59 3.08 -18.24
N GLU A 264 -16.06 1.85 -18.44
CA GLU A 264 -16.08 0.82 -17.39
C GLU A 264 -14.69 0.39 -16.94
N GLU A 265 -13.70 0.42 -17.83
CA GLU A 265 -12.30 0.03 -17.53
C GLU A 265 -11.61 0.99 -16.56
N LYS A 266 -12.20 2.17 -16.32
CA LYS A 266 -11.72 3.13 -15.33
C LYS A 266 -12.38 2.93 -13.96
N ILE A 267 -13.48 2.17 -13.88
CA ILE A 267 -14.15 1.90 -12.61
C ILE A 267 -13.32 0.86 -11.85
N GLY A 268 -12.91 1.23 -10.65
CA GLY A 268 -12.01 0.41 -9.83
C GLY A 268 -11.31 1.22 -8.76
N ILE A 269 -10.34 0.60 -8.13
CA ILE A 269 -9.55 1.15 -7.03
C ILE A 269 -8.07 0.90 -7.29
N GLY A 270 -7.22 1.86 -6.95
CA GLY A 270 -5.79 1.75 -7.22
C GLY A 270 -4.97 2.76 -6.43
N MET A 271 -3.65 2.62 -6.57
CA MET A 271 -2.68 3.42 -5.84
C MET A 271 -1.51 3.82 -6.73
N GLY A 272 -1.15 5.10 -6.67
CA GLY A 272 0.06 5.62 -7.28
C GLY A 272 0.02 5.70 -8.80
N GLY A 273 1.00 6.41 -9.35
CA GLY A 273 1.36 6.37 -10.76
C GLY A 273 0.72 7.48 -11.59
N GLN A 274 0.28 7.11 -12.78
CA GLN A 274 -0.47 7.96 -13.71
C GLN A 274 -1.70 7.19 -14.17
N PRO A 275 -2.73 7.84 -14.72
CA PRO A 275 -3.86 7.12 -15.32
C PRO A 275 -3.37 6.04 -16.29
N GLY A 276 -3.75 4.78 -16.03
CA GLY A 276 -3.33 3.62 -16.82
C GLY A 276 -1.97 3.03 -16.45
N TYR A 277 -1.14 3.70 -15.65
CA TYR A 277 0.16 3.21 -15.18
C TYR A 277 0.24 3.31 -13.66
N PHE A 278 -0.62 2.56 -12.98
CA PHE A 278 -0.72 2.54 -11.53
C PHE A 278 0.42 1.75 -10.89
N GLY A 279 0.72 2.01 -9.62
CA GLY A 279 1.53 1.09 -8.82
C GLY A 279 0.83 -0.26 -8.70
N TRP A 280 -0.47 -0.20 -8.42
CA TRP A 280 -1.43 -1.27 -8.66
C TRP A 280 -2.83 -0.69 -8.85
N PHE A 281 -3.64 -1.37 -9.64
CA PHE A 281 -5.07 -1.10 -9.84
C PHE A 281 -5.81 -2.44 -9.86
N ILE A 282 -7.02 -2.48 -9.31
CA ILE A 282 -7.95 -3.60 -9.47
C ILE A 282 -9.28 -3.08 -10.01
N ASP A 283 -9.87 -3.86 -10.91
CA ASP A 283 -11.12 -3.53 -11.57
C ASP A 283 -12.33 -3.62 -10.62
N ARG A 284 -13.47 -3.13 -11.11
CA ARG A 284 -14.77 -3.20 -10.41
C ARG A 284 -15.29 -4.62 -10.16
N TRP A 285 -14.65 -5.65 -10.68
CA TRP A 285 -15.03 -7.04 -10.46
C TRP A 285 -14.24 -7.67 -9.32
N LEU A 286 -13.15 -7.02 -8.87
CA LEU A 286 -12.20 -7.58 -7.90
C LEU A 286 -11.63 -8.91 -8.42
N GLU A 287 -11.42 -8.97 -9.73
CA GLU A 287 -10.92 -10.16 -10.43
C GLU A 287 -9.63 -9.89 -11.16
N ASN A 288 -9.50 -8.73 -11.80
CA ASN A 288 -8.31 -8.40 -12.58
C ASN A 288 -7.58 -7.22 -11.95
N GLY A 289 -6.27 -7.38 -11.82
CA GLY A 289 -5.36 -6.35 -11.39
C GLY A 289 -4.35 -5.98 -12.48
N THR A 290 -3.92 -4.72 -12.48
CA THR A 290 -2.91 -4.22 -13.41
C THR A 290 -1.85 -3.37 -12.71
N SER A 291 -0.63 -3.48 -13.21
CA SER A 291 0.57 -2.73 -12.83
C SER A 291 1.48 -2.61 -14.06
N TYR A 292 1.00 -1.97 -15.12
CA TYR A 292 1.69 -1.90 -16.42
C TYR A 292 3.09 -1.29 -16.32
N GLY A 293 3.26 -0.25 -15.50
CA GLY A 293 4.56 0.41 -15.33
C GLY A 293 5.61 -0.55 -14.75
N SER A 294 6.83 -0.49 -15.28
CA SER A 294 7.99 -1.15 -14.64
C SER A 294 8.36 -0.48 -13.31
N ARG A 295 8.03 0.80 -13.17
CA ARG A 295 8.12 1.58 -11.92
C ARG A 295 6.90 2.47 -11.74
N CYS A 296 6.43 2.59 -10.51
CA CYS A 296 5.41 3.57 -10.13
C CYS A 296 6.04 4.95 -9.97
N THR A 297 5.50 5.98 -10.62
CA THR A 297 6.07 7.35 -10.53
C THR A 297 5.82 8.03 -9.18
N THR A 298 4.73 7.72 -8.47
CA THR A 298 4.42 8.34 -7.16
C THR A 298 5.24 7.77 -6.01
N PHE A 299 5.35 6.44 -5.94
CA PHE A 299 6.05 5.74 -4.85
C PHE A 299 7.48 5.31 -5.21
N GLN A 300 7.89 5.53 -6.47
CA GLN A 300 9.15 5.05 -7.02
C GLN A 300 9.38 3.54 -6.87
N SER A 301 8.35 2.78 -6.49
CA SER A 301 8.42 1.34 -6.33
C SER A 301 8.67 0.68 -7.69
N PRO A 302 9.38 -0.46 -7.73
CA PRO A 302 9.27 -1.34 -8.87
C PRO A 302 7.83 -1.84 -9.02
N ARG A 303 7.55 -2.51 -10.14
CA ARG A 303 6.33 -3.31 -10.26
C ARG A 303 6.21 -4.26 -9.06
N LEU A 304 5.05 -4.23 -8.40
CA LEU A 304 4.81 -5.01 -7.19
C LEU A 304 4.41 -6.45 -7.52
N SER A 305 3.67 -6.63 -8.61
CA SER A 305 3.34 -7.92 -9.22
C SER A 305 4.50 -8.48 -10.07
N SER A 306 4.46 -9.78 -10.36
CA SER A 306 5.42 -10.42 -11.28
C SER A 306 5.20 -9.98 -12.74
N THR A 307 3.96 -9.69 -13.11
CA THR A 307 3.51 -9.41 -14.48
C THR A 307 2.67 -8.12 -14.52
N GLU A 308 2.47 -7.58 -15.72
CA GLU A 308 1.70 -6.34 -15.94
C GLU A 308 0.22 -6.49 -15.58
N SER A 309 -0.35 -7.64 -15.89
CA SER A 309 -1.71 -8.02 -15.54
C SER A 309 -1.68 -9.29 -14.70
N TRP A 310 -2.59 -9.39 -13.74
CA TRP A 310 -2.64 -10.48 -12.78
C TRP A 310 -4.08 -10.68 -12.28
N VAL A 311 -4.35 -11.86 -11.73
CA VAL A 311 -5.68 -12.21 -11.21
C VAL A 311 -5.72 -12.01 -9.71
N VAL A 312 -6.77 -11.39 -9.22
CA VAL A 312 -7.04 -11.15 -7.81
C VAL A 312 -7.62 -12.43 -7.19
N GLU A 313 -6.91 -13.01 -6.22
CA GLU A 313 -7.43 -14.10 -5.41
C GLU A 313 -8.37 -13.54 -4.35
N SER A 314 -7.87 -12.60 -3.54
CA SER A 314 -8.65 -11.93 -2.51
C SER A 314 -8.19 -10.51 -2.22
N VAL A 315 -9.10 -9.73 -1.62
CA VAL A 315 -8.88 -8.35 -1.17
C VAL A 315 -9.36 -8.21 0.26
N GLU A 316 -8.54 -7.60 1.10
CA GLU A 316 -8.85 -7.27 2.48
C GLU A 316 -8.59 -5.79 2.74
N VAL A 317 -9.42 -5.16 3.58
CA VAL A 317 -9.23 -3.77 3.98
C VAL A 317 -9.41 -3.63 5.48
N TYR A 318 -8.48 -2.92 6.11
CA TYR A 318 -8.40 -2.74 7.56
C TYR A 318 -8.42 -1.26 7.93
N ALA A 319 -9.25 -0.85 8.90
CA ALA A 319 -9.13 0.45 9.55
C ALA A 319 -8.02 0.38 10.62
N VAL A 320 -7.12 1.36 10.64
CA VAL A 320 -5.92 1.30 11.50
C VAL A 320 -5.85 2.42 12.54
N LYS A 321 -6.66 3.47 12.41
CA LYS A 321 -6.66 4.59 13.35
C LYS A 321 -7.49 4.26 14.60
N LYS A 322 -6.89 4.40 15.79
CA LYS A 322 -7.49 4.06 17.10
C LYS A 322 -8.93 4.54 17.26
N ASP A 323 -9.18 5.84 17.12
CA ASP A 323 -10.52 6.42 17.34
C ASP A 323 -11.58 5.81 16.42
N ILE A 324 -11.21 5.50 15.17
CA ILE A 324 -12.11 4.89 14.19
C ILE A 324 -12.38 3.43 14.56
N VAL A 325 -11.34 2.69 14.95
CA VAL A 325 -11.48 1.29 15.38
C VAL A 325 -12.37 1.18 16.61
N GLU A 326 -12.18 2.06 17.59
CA GLU A 326 -13.05 2.13 18.77
C GLU A 326 -14.50 2.47 18.43
N GLN A 327 -14.71 3.39 17.48
CA GLN A 327 -16.06 3.69 16.98
C GLN A 327 -16.69 2.46 16.32
N LEU A 328 -15.97 1.77 15.44
CA LEU A 328 -16.44 0.58 14.74
C LEU A 328 -16.75 -0.58 15.69
N LEU A 329 -15.99 -0.74 16.77
CA LEU A 329 -16.28 -1.72 17.81
C LEU A 329 -17.59 -1.44 18.56
N ARG A 330 -17.99 -0.16 18.69
CA ARG A 330 -19.25 0.23 19.34
C ARG A 330 -20.45 0.14 18.39
N THR A 331 -20.29 0.60 17.14
CA THR A 331 -21.40 0.74 16.19
C THR A 331 -21.52 -0.40 15.20
N GLY A 332 -20.52 -1.29 15.15
CA GLY A 332 -20.33 -2.22 14.04
C GLY A 332 -19.93 -1.51 12.75
N ASN A 333 -19.74 -2.31 11.70
CA ASN A 333 -19.42 -1.84 10.36
C ASN A 333 -20.67 -1.67 9.48
N GLU A 334 -21.85 -1.48 10.08
CA GLU A 334 -23.04 -1.15 9.33
C GLU A 334 -22.88 0.27 8.75
N CYS A 335 -23.10 0.38 7.45
CA CYS A 335 -23.07 1.67 6.78
C CYS A 335 -24.31 2.43 7.27
N ALA A 336 -24.13 3.41 8.15
CA ALA A 336 -25.20 4.31 8.52
C ALA A 336 -25.53 5.19 7.30
N SER A 337 -26.33 4.63 6.39
CA SER A 337 -27.04 5.37 5.37
C SER A 337 -28.04 6.28 6.08
N GLY A 338 -27.58 7.40 6.64
CA GLY A 338 -28.48 8.32 7.33
C GLY A 338 -27.90 9.19 8.42
N VAL A 339 -26.61 9.12 8.77
CA VAL A 339 -26.05 10.15 9.68
C VAL A 339 -25.75 11.39 8.85
N SER A 340 -26.80 12.15 8.65
CA SER A 340 -26.75 13.61 8.51
C SER A 340 -25.69 14.14 9.47
N CYS A 341 -24.80 14.98 8.95
CA CYS A 341 -23.96 15.84 9.77
C CYS A 341 -24.83 16.57 10.80
N ILE A 342 -24.91 16.06 12.03
CA ILE A 342 -25.31 16.68 13.31
C ILE A 342 -25.34 15.56 14.37
N ASP A 343 -24.68 15.82 15.50
CA ASP A 343 -24.75 15.16 16.82
C ASP A 343 -24.02 13.84 17.10
N CYS A 344 -22.76 13.98 17.54
CA CYS A 344 -22.14 13.09 18.52
C CYS A 344 -21.55 13.89 19.70
N ASN A 345 -22.19 14.98 20.12
CA ASN A 345 -21.80 15.70 21.33
C ASN A 345 -22.92 15.62 22.38
N PRO A 346 -22.74 14.94 23.52
CA PRO A 346 -23.78 14.84 24.56
C PRO A 346 -23.99 16.13 25.37
N ASP A 347 -23.26 17.21 25.12
CA ASP A 347 -23.34 18.45 25.93
C ASP A 347 -23.97 19.64 25.19
N SER A 348 -25.11 19.42 24.53
CA SER A 348 -25.83 20.48 23.84
C SER A 348 -26.75 21.30 24.78
N LYS A 349 -26.13 22.10 25.65
CA LYS A 349 -26.78 23.33 26.17
C LYS A 349 -26.73 24.47 25.15
N ALA A 350 -25.81 24.39 24.19
CA ALA A 350 -25.64 25.40 23.15
C ALA A 350 -26.74 25.35 22.08
N ASP A 351 -27.27 24.18 21.73
CA ASP A 351 -28.33 24.11 20.71
C ASP A 351 -29.70 24.50 21.28
N GLN A 352 -29.95 24.27 22.57
CA GLN A 352 -31.13 24.84 23.24
C GLN A 352 -31.09 26.38 23.20
N MET A 353 -29.94 26.99 23.49
CA MET A 353 -29.77 28.45 23.40
C MET A 353 -29.89 29.01 21.96
N LEU A 354 -29.46 28.27 20.94
CA LEU A 354 -29.56 28.69 19.54
C LEU A 354 -30.98 28.58 18.97
N LEU A 355 -31.78 27.64 19.45
CA LEU A 355 -33.20 27.51 19.10
C LEU A 355 -34.07 28.56 19.80
N GLU A 356 -33.73 28.95 21.03
CA GLU A 356 -34.41 30.03 21.77
C GLU A 356 -34.23 31.41 21.09
N LEU A 357 -33.10 31.67 20.43
CA LEU A 357 -32.79 32.96 19.80
C LEU A 357 -33.47 33.17 18.43
N ASN A 358 -34.04 32.12 17.81
CA ASN A 358 -34.70 32.21 16.50
C ASN A 358 -36.24 32.23 16.57
N GLY A 359 -36.81 32.47 17.74
CA GLY A 359 -38.13 33.11 17.90
C GLY A 359 -39.36 32.33 17.42
N ASN A 360 -39.27 31.02 17.16
CA ASN A 360 -40.43 30.20 16.80
C ASN A 360 -40.34 28.81 17.45
N HIS A 361 -40.53 28.71 18.76
CA HIS A 361 -41.11 27.53 19.42
C HIS A 361 -41.26 27.76 20.93
N GLU A 362 -42.48 27.98 21.41
CA GLU A 362 -42.80 27.83 22.84
C GLU A 362 -42.98 26.34 23.16
N PHE A 363 -42.06 25.76 23.91
CA PHE A 363 -42.31 24.46 24.53
C PHE A 363 -43.19 24.65 25.75
N ASN A 364 -44.48 24.27 25.61
CA ASN A 364 -45.43 24.21 26.71
C ASN A 364 -44.86 23.37 27.86
N ARG A 365 -44.51 24.05 28.95
CA ARG A 365 -44.04 23.46 30.19
C ARG A 365 -45.23 23.32 31.15
N TRP A 366 -46.16 22.40 30.89
CA TRP A 366 -47.17 21.99 31.87
C TRP A 366 -47.72 20.61 31.52
N ASP A 367 -47.21 19.57 32.19
CA ASP A 367 -48.01 18.62 32.97
C ASP A 367 -47.16 17.42 33.35
N ARG A 368 -46.69 17.41 34.61
CA ARG A 368 -46.83 16.27 35.52
C ARG A 368 -46.87 16.82 36.94
N THR A 369 -48.07 17.10 37.40
CA THR A 369 -48.41 17.06 38.82
C THR A 369 -48.38 15.61 39.33
N GLU A 370 -48.14 15.52 40.63
CA GLU A 370 -47.92 14.34 41.47
C GLU A 370 -48.92 13.18 41.31
N CYS A 371 -48.39 11.95 41.40
CA CYS A 371 -48.76 10.93 42.40
C CYS A 371 -47.60 9.93 42.54
#